data_AF-A0A7S1IV37-F1
#
_entry.id   AF-A0A7S1IV37-F1
#
_cell.length_a   1.000
_cell.length_b   1.000
_cell.length_c   1.000
_cell.angle_alpha   90.00
_cell.angle_beta   90.00
_cell.angle_gamma   90.00
#
_symmetry.space_group_name_H-M   'P 1'
#
loop_
_entity.id
_entity.type
_entity.pdbx_description
1 polymer ?
#
loop_
_entity_poly.entity_id
_entity_poly.type
_entity_poly.pdbx_seq_one_letter_code
_entity_poly.pdbx_strand_id
1 'polypeptide(L)'
;MWKLPMFGCRSSQEVLREVKECSASYPGCYVRLAAFDSVKQVQVVSFIVHQPGQTAAWATTGEKDMKVWNPVDNKKFETFSYLPPLSDGEIARQVDFIIRNGLAPCLEFAPEECSFVADVATVRFQGSTAGYYDNRYWTMWKLPMFGCRSSQEV
;
A
#
# COMPACT_ATOMS: atom_id res chain seq x y z
N MET A 1 26.77 0.99 -1.01
CA MET A 1 26.41 1.62 0.27
C MET A 1 24.90 1.83 0.25
N TRP A 2 24.15 0.89 0.85
CA TRP A 2 22.69 0.96 0.87
C TRP A 2 22.28 2.09 1.81
N LYS A 3 21.52 3.05 1.28
CA LYS A 3 21.05 4.28 1.94
C LYS A 3 20.55 3.95 3.35
N LEU A 4 20.89 4.81 4.33
CA LEU A 4 20.51 4.62 5.73
C LEU A 4 19.00 4.36 5.83
N PRO A 5 18.57 3.38 6.65
CA PRO A 5 17.15 3.11 6.91
C PRO A 5 16.42 4.39 7.29
N MET A 6 15.19 4.53 6.79
CA MET A 6 14.30 5.70 6.85
C MET A 6 13.84 6.03 8.29
N PHE A 7 14.77 6.05 9.25
CA PHE A 7 14.54 6.48 10.61
C PHE A 7 14.25 7.99 10.59
N GLY A 8 13.07 8.38 11.08
CA GLY A 8 12.67 9.77 11.18
C GLY A 8 12.18 10.43 9.89
N CYS A 9 11.48 9.73 8.99
CA CYS A 9 10.78 10.36 7.87
C CYS A 9 9.84 11.49 8.36
N ARG A 10 10.10 12.74 7.97
CA ARG A 10 9.39 13.93 8.52
C ARG A 10 8.40 14.58 7.56
N SER A 11 8.30 14.05 6.34
CA SER A 11 7.62 14.74 5.26
C SER A 11 7.00 13.74 4.29
N SER A 12 5.77 14.02 3.87
CA SER A 12 5.07 13.26 2.84
C SER A 12 5.83 13.21 1.51
N GLN A 13 6.63 14.24 1.21
CA GLN A 13 7.49 14.29 0.04
C GLN A 13 8.57 13.21 0.07
N GLU A 14 9.10 12.83 1.25
CA GLU A 14 10.10 11.77 1.33
C GLU A 14 9.48 10.42 1.01
N VAL A 15 8.30 10.15 1.56
CA VAL A 15 7.53 8.94 1.25
C VAL A 15 7.19 8.89 -0.24
N LEU A 16 6.74 10.00 -0.84
CA LEU A 16 6.46 10.04 -2.28
C LEU A 16 7.70 9.79 -3.15
N ARG A 17 8.89 10.26 -2.74
CA ARG A 17 10.14 9.93 -3.43
C ARG A 17 10.40 8.42 -3.36
N GLU A 18 10.20 7.81 -2.21
CA GLU A 18 10.38 6.38 -2.01
C GLU A 18 9.37 5.54 -2.80
N VAL A 19 8.12 5.99 -2.93
CA VAL A 19 7.12 5.38 -3.83
C VAL A 19 7.64 5.38 -5.26
N LYS A 20 8.17 6.53 -5.73
CA LYS A 20 8.74 6.67 -7.08
C LYS A 20 10.00 5.82 -7.29
N GLU A 21 10.90 5.76 -6.30
CA GLU A 21 12.09 4.89 -6.34
C GLU A 21 11.69 3.41 -6.41
N CYS A 22 10.70 2.99 -5.62
CA CYS A 22 10.19 1.62 -5.60
C CYS A 22 9.54 1.25 -6.94
N SER A 23 8.64 2.08 -7.47
CA SER A 23 7.98 1.83 -8.77
C SER A 23 8.97 1.86 -9.94
N ALA A 24 10.01 2.69 -9.88
CA ALA A 24 11.04 2.71 -10.92
C ALA A 24 11.92 1.45 -10.89
N SER A 25 12.21 0.93 -9.69
CA SER A 25 13.00 -0.29 -9.51
C SER A 25 12.22 -1.55 -9.89
N TYR A 26 10.91 -1.54 -9.65
CA TYR A 26 10.01 -2.66 -9.91
C TYR A 26 8.73 -2.21 -10.64
N PRO A 27 8.81 -1.88 -11.95
CA PRO A 27 7.71 -1.26 -12.70
C PRO A 27 6.49 -2.15 -12.92
N GLY A 28 6.63 -3.47 -12.75
CA GLY A 28 5.54 -4.44 -12.83
C GLY A 28 4.87 -4.74 -11.49
N CYS A 29 5.28 -4.08 -10.40
CA CYS A 29 4.78 -4.37 -9.06
C CYS A 29 3.74 -3.34 -8.59
N TYR A 30 2.78 -3.83 -7.81
CA TYR A 30 1.91 -3.01 -6.99
C TYR A 30 2.71 -2.48 -5.80
N VAL A 31 2.47 -1.23 -5.40
CA VAL A 31 3.04 -0.66 -4.17
C VAL A 31 1.91 -0.20 -3.27
N ARG A 32 1.93 -0.67 -2.03
CA ARG A 32 1.03 -0.22 -0.96
C ARG A 32 1.81 0.49 0.12
N LEU A 33 1.16 1.47 0.72
CA LEU A 33 1.62 2.09 1.95
C LEU A 33 0.89 1.45 3.12
N ALA A 34 1.64 1.00 4.11
CA ALA A 34 1.14 0.52 5.39
C ALA A 34 1.57 1.49 6.50
N ALA A 35 0.81 1.57 7.59
CA ALA A 35 1.25 2.26 8.80
C ALA A 35 1.07 1.42 10.05
N PHE A 36 2.05 1.53 10.94
CA PHE A 36 2.16 0.75 12.16
C PHE A 36 2.00 1.62 13.40
N ASP A 37 1.21 1.15 14.36
CA ASP A 37 1.12 1.71 15.70
C ASP A 37 2.28 1.14 16.53
N SER A 38 3.20 2.00 16.95
CA SER A 38 4.39 1.61 17.71
C SER A 38 4.09 1.20 19.16
N VAL A 39 2.94 1.60 19.70
CA VAL A 39 2.50 1.23 21.04
C VAL A 39 1.81 -0.14 21.01
N LYS A 40 0.87 -0.33 20.08
CA LYS A 40 0.14 -1.60 19.93
C LYS A 40 0.94 -2.66 19.18
N GLN A 41 2.02 -2.28 18.49
CA GLN A 41 2.85 -3.13 17.66
C GLN A 41 2.08 -3.85 16.54
N VAL A 42 1.15 -3.14 15.89
CA VAL A 42 0.31 -3.69 14.81
C VAL A 42 0.20 -2.74 13.63
N GLN A 43 -0.01 -3.30 12.44
CA GLN A 43 -0.47 -2.53 11.29
C GLN A 43 -1.90 -2.05 11.54
N VAL A 44 -2.16 -0.76 11.32
CA VAL A 44 -3.48 -0.15 11.57
C VAL A 44 -4.14 0.41 10.32
N VAL A 45 -3.37 0.66 9.25
CA VAL A 45 -3.88 1.11 7.96
C VAL A 45 -2.99 0.59 6.84
N SER A 46 -3.60 0.27 5.70
CA SER A 46 -2.88 0.04 4.45
C SER A 46 -3.75 0.40 3.26
N PHE A 47 -3.16 1.02 2.24
CA PHE A 47 -3.82 1.36 0.98
C PHE A 47 -2.83 1.38 -0.18
N ILE A 48 -3.33 1.19 -1.39
CA ILE A 48 -2.53 1.17 -2.62
C ILE A 48 -2.08 2.60 -2.99
N VAL A 49 -0.81 2.75 -3.38
CA VAL A 49 -0.20 4.04 -3.81
C VAL A 49 0.37 3.99 -5.21
N HIS A 50 0.57 2.79 -5.77
CA HIS A 50 0.95 2.60 -7.17
C HIS A 50 0.40 1.26 -7.69
N GLN A 51 -0.13 1.28 -8.92
CA GLN A 51 -0.58 0.08 -9.63
C GLN A 51 0.13 0.01 -11.01
N PRO A 52 0.72 -1.14 -11.37
CA PRO A 52 1.34 -1.31 -12.67
C PRO A 52 0.28 -1.27 -13.78
N GLY A 53 0.60 -0.63 -14.91
CA GLY A 53 -0.30 -0.57 -16.07
C GLY A 53 -1.54 0.31 -15.90
N GLN A 54 -1.67 1.05 -14.79
CA GLN A 54 -2.81 1.92 -14.56
C GLN A 54 -2.78 3.12 -15.50
N THR A 55 -3.58 3.06 -16.56
CA THR A 55 -3.96 4.25 -17.34
C THR A 55 -5.18 4.89 -16.67
N ALA A 56 -5.15 6.21 -16.50
CA ALA A 56 -6.24 6.95 -15.86
C ALA A 56 -7.52 6.86 -16.71
N ALA A 57 -8.37 5.88 -16.45
CA ALA A 57 -9.64 5.76 -17.14
C ALA A 57 -10.71 5.09 -16.27
N TRP A 58 -11.32 5.88 -15.40
CA TRP A 58 -12.75 5.74 -15.16
C TRP A 58 -13.43 6.87 -15.95
N ALA A 59 -13.65 6.64 -17.25
CA ALA A 59 -14.55 7.52 -17.98
C ALA A 59 -15.96 7.25 -17.44
N THR A 60 -16.44 8.10 -16.54
CA THR A 60 -17.87 8.11 -16.20
C THR A 60 -18.60 8.72 -17.39
N THR A 61 -18.93 7.89 -18.38
CA THR A 61 -20.01 8.24 -19.28
C THR A 61 -21.28 8.32 -18.43
N GLY A 62 -21.83 9.54 -18.35
CA GLY A 62 -23.04 9.90 -17.63
C GLY A 62 -24.29 9.29 -18.24
N GLU A 63 -24.31 7.97 -18.35
CA GLU A 63 -25.43 7.18 -18.85
C GLU A 63 -26.45 6.98 -17.73
N LYS A 64 -27.70 7.33 -18.02
CA LYS A 64 -28.85 7.32 -17.10
C LYS A 64 -29.54 5.95 -17.01
N ASP A 65 -28.82 4.87 -17.29
CA ASP A 65 -29.36 3.50 -17.27
C ASP A 65 -28.86 2.69 -16.08
N MET A 66 -29.60 1.64 -15.70
CA MET A 66 -29.15 0.69 -14.68
C MET A 66 -27.87 0.00 -15.13
N LYS A 67 -26.79 0.15 -14.35
CA LYS A 67 -25.49 -0.48 -14.62
C LYS A 67 -25.33 -1.77 -13.82
N VAL A 68 -24.69 -2.76 -14.42
CA VAL A 68 -24.27 -4.01 -13.74
C VAL A 68 -22.82 -3.83 -13.29
N TRP A 69 -22.52 -4.22 -12.04
CA TRP A 69 -21.15 -4.19 -11.53
C TRP A 69 -20.27 -5.20 -12.29
N ASN A 70 -19.14 -4.74 -12.83
CA ASN A 70 -18.25 -5.59 -13.62
C ASN A 70 -17.56 -6.65 -12.73
N PRO A 71 -17.75 -7.96 -12.97
CA PRO A 71 -17.06 -9.01 -12.22
C PRO A 71 -15.68 -9.37 -12.78
N VAL A 72 -15.32 -8.91 -13.98
CA VAL A 72 -14.08 -9.26 -14.69
C VAL A 72 -13.03 -8.18 -14.48
N ASP A 73 -11.80 -8.57 -14.15
CA ASP A 73 -10.63 -7.70 -13.96
C ASP A 73 -10.87 -6.48 -13.05
N ASN A 74 -11.77 -6.63 -12.07
CA ASN A 74 -12.20 -5.58 -11.16
C ASN A 74 -11.76 -5.86 -9.71
N LYS A 75 -10.52 -6.37 -9.56
CA LYS A 75 -9.95 -6.70 -8.25
C LYS A 75 -9.71 -5.43 -7.42
N LYS A 76 -9.70 -5.60 -6.09
CA LYS A 76 -9.65 -4.50 -5.11
C LYS A 76 -8.55 -4.74 -4.08
N PHE A 77 -8.01 -3.65 -3.54
CA PHE A 77 -6.87 -3.62 -2.61
C PHE A 77 -7.26 -3.00 -1.27
N GLU A 78 -8.39 -3.44 -0.70
CA GLU A 78 -8.91 -2.96 0.58
C GLU A 78 -9.15 -1.43 0.59
N THR A 79 -8.73 -0.73 1.65
CA THR A 79 -8.96 0.70 1.90
C THR A 79 -8.69 1.56 0.67
N PHE A 80 -9.65 2.43 0.34
CA PHE A 80 -9.65 3.36 -0.80
C PHE A 80 -9.66 2.74 -2.20
N SER A 81 -9.59 1.42 -2.37
CA SER A 81 -9.49 0.80 -3.70
C SER A 81 -10.77 0.87 -4.57
N TYR A 82 -11.88 1.34 -3.99
CA TYR A 82 -13.12 1.67 -4.71
C TYR A 82 -13.20 3.12 -5.16
N LEU A 83 -12.30 3.98 -4.68
CA LEU A 83 -12.19 5.37 -5.11
C LEU A 83 -11.38 5.46 -6.41
N PRO A 84 -11.45 6.58 -7.14
CA PRO A 84 -10.44 6.91 -8.14
C PRO A 84 -9.02 6.76 -7.58
N PRO A 85 -8.03 6.35 -8.40
CA PRO A 85 -6.64 6.31 -7.96
C PRO A 85 -6.20 7.64 -7.39
N LEU A 86 -5.58 7.59 -6.22
CA LEU A 86 -5.16 8.76 -5.48
C LEU A 86 -4.03 9.49 -6.23
N SER A 87 -4.17 10.80 -6.35
CA SER A 87 -3.08 11.67 -6.81
C SER A 87 -1.94 11.74 -5.79
N ASP A 88 -0.73 12.12 -6.24
CA ASP A 88 0.42 12.38 -5.34
C ASP A 88 0.05 13.30 -4.16
N GLY A 89 -0.79 14.32 -4.40
CA GLY A 89 -1.25 15.25 -3.36
C GLY A 89 -2.24 14.62 -2.37
N GLU A 90 -3.06 13.68 -2.81
CA GLU A 90 -3.95 12.91 -1.91
C GLU A 90 -3.16 11.90 -1.08
N ILE A 91 -2.21 11.19 -1.71
CA ILE A 91 -1.29 10.28 -1.01
C ILE A 91 -0.51 11.07 0.05
N ALA A 92 0.00 12.26 -0.29
CA ALA A 92 0.70 13.12 0.67
C ALA A 92 -0.16 13.45 1.89
N ARG A 93 -1.45 13.79 1.70
CA ARG A 93 -2.36 14.06 2.81
C ARG A 93 -2.60 12.84 3.70
N GLN A 94 -2.69 11.65 3.13
CA GLN A 94 -2.79 10.41 3.92
C GLN A 94 -1.50 10.14 4.72
N VAL A 95 -0.34 10.42 4.12
CA VAL A 95 0.95 10.31 4.83
C VAL A 95 1.05 11.33 5.96
N ASP A 96 0.65 12.57 5.73
CA ASP A 96 0.64 13.61 6.77
C ASP A 96 -0.30 13.24 7.92
N PHE A 97 -1.44 12.60 7.63
CA PHE A 97 -2.34 12.05 8.64
C PHE A 97 -1.65 10.94 9.46
N ILE A 98 -0.98 10.01 8.81
CA ILE A 98 -0.23 8.92 9.46
C ILE A 98 0.83 9.51 10.42
N ILE A 99 1.63 10.45 9.94
CA ILE A 99 2.68 11.11 10.73
C ILE A 99 2.09 11.88 11.92
N ARG A 100 1.01 12.66 11.71
CA ARG A 100 0.34 13.40 12.80
C ARG A 100 -0.20 12.50 13.91
N ASN A 101 -0.60 11.27 13.58
CA ASN A 101 -1.07 10.30 14.55
C ASN A 101 0.06 9.49 15.20
N GLY A 102 1.33 9.81 14.93
CA GLY A 102 2.48 9.10 15.50
C GLY A 102 2.64 7.68 14.99
N LEU A 103 2.02 7.36 13.84
CA LEU A 103 2.13 6.05 13.19
C LEU A 103 3.38 6.02 12.30
N ALA A 104 4.01 4.85 12.21
CA ALA A 104 5.20 4.66 11.38
C ALA A 104 4.78 4.19 9.98
N PRO A 105 4.95 5.00 8.92
CA PRO A 105 4.70 4.57 7.55
C PRO A 105 5.74 3.52 7.10
N CYS A 106 5.33 2.65 6.19
CA CYS A 106 6.16 1.64 5.55
C CYS A 106 5.62 1.39 4.14
N LEU A 107 6.52 1.16 3.18
CA LEU A 107 6.14 0.74 1.84
C LEU A 107 6.30 -0.77 1.70
N GLU A 108 5.37 -1.39 1.01
CA GLU A 108 5.42 -2.79 0.64
C GLU A 108 5.04 -2.94 -0.83
N PHE A 109 5.61 -3.92 -1.51
CA PHE A 109 5.35 -4.17 -2.91
C PHE A 109 5.22 -5.66 -3.21
N ALA A 110 4.44 -5.96 -4.24
CA ALA A 110 4.22 -7.32 -4.73
C ALA A 110 4.02 -7.31 -6.24
N PRO A 111 4.59 -8.28 -6.97
CA PRO A 111 4.21 -8.54 -8.35
C PRO A 111 2.76 -9.04 -8.43
N GLU A 112 2.16 -9.02 -9.61
CA GLU A 112 0.75 -9.32 -9.82
C GLU A 112 0.35 -10.72 -9.32
N GLU A 113 1.21 -11.71 -9.51
CA GLU A 113 0.96 -13.10 -9.12
C GLU A 113 0.76 -13.30 -7.61
N CYS A 114 1.30 -12.39 -6.78
CA CYS A 114 1.16 -12.44 -5.32
C CYS A 114 0.60 -11.16 -4.70
N SER A 115 -0.06 -10.31 -5.49
CA SER A 115 -0.70 -9.08 -5.01
C SER A 115 -2.12 -9.32 -4.47
N PHE A 116 -2.66 -10.53 -4.62
CA PHE A 116 -3.97 -10.92 -4.08
C PHE A 116 -3.88 -12.21 -3.27
N VAL A 117 -4.78 -12.34 -2.30
CA VAL A 117 -4.92 -13.54 -1.49
C VAL A 117 -5.10 -14.79 -2.36
N ALA A 118 -4.45 -15.87 -1.95
CA ALA A 118 -4.54 -17.17 -2.58
C ALA A 118 -4.56 -18.26 -1.50
N ASP A 119 -4.63 -19.52 -1.93
CA ASP A 119 -4.73 -20.69 -1.07
C ASP A 119 -3.85 -21.86 -1.54
N VAL A 120 -2.86 -21.58 -2.40
CA VAL A 120 -1.96 -22.58 -2.99
C VAL A 120 -1.28 -23.46 -1.94
N ALA A 121 -0.85 -22.91 -0.81
CA ALA A 121 -0.16 -23.68 0.23
C ALA A 121 -1.08 -24.62 1.01
N THR A 122 -2.40 -24.45 0.93
CA THR A 122 -3.37 -25.26 1.68
C THR A 122 -3.37 -26.72 1.27
N VAL A 123 -2.88 -27.05 0.07
CA VAL A 123 -2.69 -28.43 -0.40
C VAL A 123 -1.78 -29.27 0.50
N ARG A 124 -0.97 -28.61 1.34
CA ARG A 124 -0.03 -29.26 2.29
C ARG A 124 -0.63 -29.46 3.68
N PHE A 125 -1.86 -29.01 3.93
CA PHE A 125 -2.44 -28.97 5.27
C PHE A 125 -3.22 -30.27 5.52
N GLN A 126 -3.19 -30.76 6.75
CA GLN A 126 -4.08 -31.81 7.22
C GLN A 126 -5.09 -31.19 8.19
N GLY A 127 -6.38 -31.22 7.84
CA GLY A 127 -7.45 -30.62 8.63
C GLY A 127 -7.92 -29.26 8.10
N SER A 128 -8.46 -28.42 8.98
CA SER A 128 -9.04 -27.13 8.59
C SER A 128 -7.98 -26.09 8.22
N THR A 129 -8.25 -25.32 7.17
CA THR A 129 -7.45 -24.17 6.73
C THR A 129 -8.10 -22.83 7.11
N ALA A 130 -9.10 -22.85 8.00
CA ALA A 130 -9.84 -21.65 8.40
C ALA A 130 -8.91 -20.53 8.88
N GLY A 131 -9.01 -19.36 8.25
CA GLY A 131 -8.17 -18.18 8.56
C GLY A 131 -6.78 -18.19 7.92
N TYR A 132 -6.43 -19.23 7.16
CA TYR A 132 -5.21 -19.26 6.35
C TYR A 132 -5.47 -18.71 4.95
N TYR A 133 -4.61 -17.79 4.53
CA TYR A 133 -4.56 -17.27 3.16
C TYR A 133 -3.10 -16.96 2.82
N ASP A 134 -2.64 -17.38 1.65
CA ASP A 134 -1.38 -16.95 1.05
C ASP A 134 -1.47 -15.47 0.65
N ASN A 135 -0.31 -14.86 0.40
CA ASN A 135 -0.18 -13.51 -0.19
C ASN A 135 -0.79 -12.35 0.63
N ARG A 136 -1.11 -12.56 1.91
CA ARG A 136 -1.45 -11.47 2.85
C ARG A 136 -0.25 -10.52 3.08
N TYR A 137 0.94 -11.11 3.20
CA TYR A 137 2.19 -10.38 3.38
C TYR A 137 2.83 -10.06 2.03
N TRP A 138 3.30 -8.83 1.89
CA TRP A 138 4.03 -8.33 0.72
C TRP A 138 5.49 -8.06 1.08
N THR A 139 6.34 -7.88 0.08
CA THR A 139 7.76 -7.60 0.31
C THR A 139 7.93 -6.16 0.79
N MET A 140 8.59 -5.99 1.93
CA MET A 140 8.88 -4.67 2.47
C MET A 140 9.91 -3.93 1.60
N TRP A 141 9.63 -2.68 1.28
CA TRP A 141 10.60 -1.78 0.65
C TRP A 141 11.43 -1.10 1.74
N LYS A 142 12.73 -1.42 1.78
CA LYS A 142 13.68 -0.94 2.81
C LYS A 142 13.25 -1.41 4.21
N LEU A 143 12.97 -0.49 5.15
CA LEU A 143 12.56 -0.77 6.53
C LEU A 143 11.46 0.20 6.97
N PRO A 144 10.64 -0.13 7.99
CA PRO A 144 9.59 0.76 8.49
C PRO A 144 10.21 2.02 9.12
N MET A 145 9.51 3.15 8.99
CA MET A 145 10.06 4.48 9.29
C MET A 145 9.96 4.84 10.79
N PHE A 146 10.71 4.14 11.64
CA PHE A 146 10.70 4.33 13.11
C PHE A 146 11.38 5.64 13.57
N GLY A 147 11.02 6.18 14.75
CA GLY A 147 11.80 7.23 15.45
C GLY A 147 11.34 8.70 15.30
N CYS A 148 10.08 8.97 14.96
CA CYS A 148 9.55 10.33 14.76
C CYS A 148 9.21 11.05 16.10
N ARG A 149 9.84 12.21 16.42
CA ARG A 149 9.52 12.97 17.65
C ARG A 149 9.44 14.51 17.58
N SER A 150 10.17 15.24 16.73
CA SER A 150 9.99 16.71 16.57
C SER A 150 10.86 17.28 15.45
N SER A 151 10.45 18.41 14.86
CA SER A 151 11.24 19.23 13.93
C SER A 151 12.31 20.12 14.60
N GLN A 152 12.33 20.20 15.94
CA GLN A 152 13.16 21.14 16.71
C GLN A 152 14.53 20.59 17.15
N GLU A 153 14.88 19.35 16.78
CA GLU A 153 16.17 18.75 17.14
C GLU A 153 17.16 18.68 15.94
N VAL A 154 17.23 19.75 15.14
CA VAL A 154 18.28 19.98 14.14
C VAL A 154 18.84 21.38 14.29
#